data_AF-A0A0A0HWC1-F1
#
_entry.id   AF-A0A0A0HWC1-F1
#
_cell.length_a   1.000
_cell.length_b   1.000
_cell.length_c   1.000
_cell.angle_alpha   90.00
_cell.angle_beta   90.00
_cell.angle_gamma   90.00
#
_symmetry.space_group_name_H-M   'P 1'
#
loop_
_entity.id
_entity.type
_entity.pdbx_description
1 polymer ?
#
loop_
_entity_poly.entity_id
_entity_poly.type
_entity_poly.pdbx_seq_one_letter_code
_entity_poly.pdbx_strand_id
1 'polypeptide(L)'
;MDMSEPTEPYKYTPLVTPTSIRLLRVDSKSFSHGSDIPRITCSLKTVDLIANPWYHALSYTWGNPLPVDNEYFRPKYDDAQIFTKYDYEEGKCVIHLDGKLQYVSRNLFDALSTVPSDAWARNCNRGNTKKQKAHAPLHWVGISGDEDYLLSVLAGGESVDVNLLDGLGRSGLSCAAEYGRMGVVEILMKAGADAMIVDGEGKIAVDYARGEWAW
;
A
#
# COMPACT_ATOMS: atom_id res chain seq x y z
N MET A 1 0.57 -30.58 4.50
CA MET A 1 1.70 -29.74 4.95
C MET A 1 2.16 -30.35 6.26
N ASP A 2 3.44 -30.71 6.33
CA ASP A 2 4.01 -31.33 7.53
C ASP A 2 4.02 -30.29 8.66
N MET A 3 3.24 -30.54 9.72
CA MET A 3 3.15 -29.66 10.89
C MET A 3 4.31 -29.89 11.88
N SER A 4 5.47 -30.34 11.39
CA SER A 4 6.60 -30.81 12.18
C SER A 4 7.62 -29.72 12.53
N GLU A 5 7.55 -28.53 11.93
CA GLU A 5 8.41 -27.43 12.33
C GLU A 5 7.91 -26.83 13.65
N PRO A 6 8.70 -26.87 14.74
CA PRO A 6 8.28 -26.35 16.03
C PRO A 6 8.09 -24.84 15.95
N THR A 7 6.88 -24.39 16.23
CA THR A 7 6.54 -22.96 16.25
C THR A 7 6.63 -22.43 17.67
N GLU A 8 7.36 -21.34 17.89
CA GLU A 8 7.31 -20.64 19.17
C GLU A 8 5.99 -19.87 19.28
N PRO A 9 5.23 -20.01 20.39
CA PRO A 9 4.03 -19.21 20.58
C PRO A 9 4.40 -17.71 20.58
N TYR A 10 3.58 -16.90 19.90
CA TYR A 10 3.82 -15.46 19.82
C TYR A 10 3.87 -14.86 21.24
N LYS A 11 5.04 -14.31 21.60
CA LYS A 11 5.23 -13.63 22.88
C LYS A 11 4.89 -12.16 22.73
N TYR A 12 3.73 -11.76 23.26
CA TYR A 12 3.34 -10.36 23.29
C TYR A 12 4.36 -9.52 24.07
N THR A 13 4.86 -8.46 23.43
CA THR A 13 5.62 -7.40 24.10
C THR A 13 4.69 -6.21 24.38
N PRO A 14 4.71 -5.61 25.58
CA PRO A 14 3.97 -4.38 25.83
C PRO A 14 4.39 -3.26 24.87
N LEU A 15 3.43 -2.42 24.48
CA LEU A 15 3.69 -1.23 23.68
C LEU A 15 4.41 -0.16 24.53
N VAL A 16 5.27 0.63 23.89
CA VAL A 16 6.13 1.61 24.58
C VAL A 16 5.32 2.74 25.21
N THR A 17 4.28 3.20 24.52
CA THR A 17 3.37 4.26 24.96
C THR A 17 1.91 3.84 24.78
N PRO A 18 0.94 4.49 25.45
CA PRO A 18 -0.48 4.24 25.23
C PRO A 18 -0.97 4.55 23.81
N THR A 19 -0.23 5.40 23.07
CA THR A 19 -0.51 5.81 21.68
C THR A 19 0.27 4.99 20.66
N SER A 20 1.13 4.07 21.10
CA SER A 20 1.89 3.22 20.21
C SER A 20 0.98 2.18 19.55
N ILE A 21 1.24 1.89 18.28
CA ILE A 21 0.61 0.81 17.53
C ILE A 21 1.67 -0.07 16.86
N ARG A 22 1.27 -1.27 16.42
CA ARG A 22 2.08 -2.14 15.56
C ARG A 22 1.55 -2.05 14.14
N LEU A 23 2.40 -1.65 13.22
CA LEU A 23 2.15 -1.74 11.79
C LEU A 23 2.67 -3.07 11.28
N LEU A 24 1.82 -3.79 10.55
CA LEU A 24 2.17 -5.00 9.83
C LEU A 24 2.42 -4.65 8.37
N ARG A 25 3.57 -5.09 7.85
CA ARG A 25 3.88 -5.05 6.42
C ARG A 25 3.85 -6.46 5.86
N VAL A 26 3.18 -6.66 4.73
CA VAL A 26 3.29 -7.89 3.93
C VAL A 26 4.47 -7.71 2.99
N ASP A 27 5.55 -8.45 3.22
CA ASP A 27 6.80 -8.31 2.48
C ASP A 27 6.80 -9.11 1.18
N SER A 28 6.27 -10.33 1.22
CA SER A 28 6.14 -11.18 0.03
C SER A 28 5.04 -12.23 0.16
N LYS A 29 4.52 -12.64 -1.00
CA LYS A 29 3.57 -13.76 -1.16
C LYS A 29 4.10 -14.64 -2.28
N SER A 30 4.72 -15.76 -1.94
CA SER A 30 5.32 -16.68 -2.91
C SER A 30 4.51 -17.96 -3.00
N PHE A 31 4.30 -18.47 -4.20
CA PHE A 31 3.61 -19.73 -4.43
C PHE A 31 4.64 -20.81 -4.71
N SER A 32 4.55 -21.94 -4.01
CA SER A 32 5.38 -23.10 -4.31
C SER A 32 4.80 -23.84 -5.53
N HIS A 33 5.66 -24.42 -6.37
CA HIS A 33 5.22 -25.14 -7.57
C HIS A 33 4.17 -26.21 -7.20
N GLY A 34 2.93 -26.03 -7.67
CA GLY A 34 1.82 -26.96 -7.46
C GLY A 34 1.00 -26.75 -6.19
N SER A 35 1.25 -25.70 -5.39
CA SER A 35 0.41 -25.35 -4.24
C SER A 35 -0.38 -24.06 -4.49
N ASP A 36 -1.69 -24.12 -4.27
CA ASP A 36 -2.58 -22.95 -4.28
C ASP A 36 -2.48 -22.10 -3.00
N ILE A 37 -1.63 -22.49 -2.04
CA ILE A 37 -1.46 -21.80 -0.76
C ILE A 37 -0.17 -20.96 -0.78
N PRO A 38 -0.25 -19.63 -0.65
CA PRO A 38 0.94 -18.78 -0.67
C PRO A 38 1.72 -18.90 0.64
N ARG A 39 3.05 -18.89 0.55
CA ARG A 39 3.93 -18.57 1.67
C ARG A 39 3.97 -17.05 1.84
N ILE A 40 3.43 -16.58 2.95
CA ILE A 40 3.37 -15.17 3.30
C ILE A 40 4.50 -14.83 4.28
N THR A 41 5.27 -13.79 3.94
CA THR A 41 6.25 -13.19 4.84
C THR A 41 5.80 -11.79 5.21
N CYS A 42 5.89 -11.45 6.48
CA CYS A 42 5.49 -10.19 7.05
C CYS A 42 6.54 -9.69 8.05
N SER A 43 6.51 -8.38 8.29
CA SER A 43 7.31 -7.71 9.31
C SER A 43 6.46 -6.79 10.18
N LEU A 44 6.87 -6.61 11.44
CA LEU A 44 6.24 -5.69 12.36
C LEU A 44 7.13 -4.48 12.65
N LYS A 45 6.50 -3.31 12.70
CA LYS A 45 7.13 -2.08 13.19
C LYS A 45 6.24 -1.42 14.24
N THR A 46 6.81 -1.12 15.40
CA THR A 46 6.15 -0.27 16.39
C THR A 46 6.35 1.20 16.05
N VAL A 47 5.27 1.97 16.06
CA VAL A 47 5.27 3.42 15.82
C VAL A 47 4.37 4.10 16.85
N ASP A 48 4.65 5.35 17.17
CA ASP A 48 3.77 6.19 18.00
C ASP A 48 2.85 7.02 17.10
N LEU A 49 1.54 7.01 17.36
CA LEU A 49 0.57 7.81 16.61
C LEU A 49 0.83 9.32 16.73
N ILE A 50 1.49 9.79 17.80
CA ILE A 50 1.87 11.19 17.97
C ILE A 50 2.84 11.64 16.86
N ALA A 51 3.65 10.72 16.34
CA ALA A 51 4.56 11.00 15.22
C ALA A 51 3.84 11.10 13.86
N ASN A 52 2.50 11.00 13.85
CA ASN A 52 1.65 11.00 12.66
C ASN A 52 2.17 10.04 11.55
N PRO A 53 2.40 8.75 11.87
CA PRO A 53 2.94 7.80 10.91
C PRO A 53 1.93 7.54 9.79
N TRP A 54 2.43 7.36 8.56
CA TRP A 54 1.62 6.91 7.44
C TRP A 54 1.36 5.40 7.54
N TYR A 55 0.09 5.00 7.46
CA TYR A 55 -0.33 3.61 7.39
C TYR A 55 -1.70 3.46 6.73
N HIS A 56 -2.01 2.23 6.32
CA HIS A 56 -3.32 1.86 5.81
C HIS A 56 -4.05 0.99 6.82
N ALA A 57 -5.38 1.15 6.88
CA ALA A 57 -6.24 0.27 7.65
C ALA A 57 -6.80 -0.83 6.75
N LEU A 58 -6.49 -2.09 7.08
CA LEU A 58 -7.18 -3.25 6.54
C LEU A 58 -8.22 -3.70 7.56
N SER A 59 -9.49 -3.74 7.14
CA SER A 59 -10.56 -4.32 7.94
C SER A 59 -10.88 -5.72 7.42
N TYR A 60 -10.98 -6.69 8.33
CA TYR A 60 -11.40 -8.06 8.05
C TYR A 60 -12.22 -8.61 9.23
N THR A 61 -12.97 -9.69 9.00
CA THR A 61 -13.84 -10.28 10.02
C THR A 61 -13.09 -11.23 10.94
N TRP A 62 -13.32 -11.16 12.25
CA TRP A 62 -12.65 -11.98 13.27
C TRP A 62 -13.12 -13.45 13.33
N GLY A 63 -14.15 -13.83 12.56
CA GLY A 63 -14.66 -15.19 12.43
C GLY A 63 -14.86 -15.62 10.99
N ASN A 64 -15.76 -16.57 10.75
CA ASN A 64 -16.13 -17.00 9.40
C ASN A 64 -16.65 -15.80 8.58
N PRO A 65 -15.95 -15.38 7.51
CA PRO A 65 -16.38 -14.26 6.67
C PRO A 65 -17.66 -14.56 5.86
N LEU A 66 -18.14 -15.80 5.88
CA LEU A 66 -19.32 -16.30 5.18
C LEU A 66 -20.34 -16.83 6.21
N PRO A 67 -21.13 -15.93 6.84
CA PRO A 67 -22.11 -16.34 7.85
C PRO A 67 -23.11 -17.35 7.27
N VAL A 68 -23.51 -18.33 8.08
CA VAL A 68 -24.49 -19.35 7.68
C VAL A 68 -25.77 -18.66 7.20
N ASP A 69 -26.20 -17.55 7.78
CA ASP A 69 -27.44 -16.86 7.46
C ASP A 69 -27.34 -15.81 6.33
N ASN A 70 -26.17 -15.68 5.68
CA ASN A 70 -25.95 -14.63 4.69
C ASN A 70 -25.99 -15.15 3.24
N GLU A 71 -27.17 -15.11 2.64
CA GLU A 71 -27.44 -15.51 1.25
C GLU A 71 -26.65 -14.70 0.21
N TYR A 72 -26.12 -13.52 0.54
CA TYR A 72 -25.30 -12.73 -0.37
C TYR A 72 -23.92 -13.36 -0.64
N PHE A 73 -23.38 -14.10 0.32
CA PHE A 73 -22.04 -14.68 0.25
C PHE A 73 -22.04 -16.19 -0.04
N ARG A 74 -23.12 -16.90 0.30
CA ARG A 74 -23.29 -18.36 0.06
C ARG A 74 -23.05 -18.82 -1.38
N PRO A 75 -23.56 -18.17 -2.44
CA PRO A 75 -23.42 -18.66 -3.82
C PRO A 75 -21.99 -18.62 -4.36
N LYS A 76 -21.07 -17.94 -3.66
CA LYS A 76 -19.70 -17.71 -4.12
C LYS A 76 -18.72 -18.80 -3.67
N TYR A 77 -19.16 -19.78 -2.88
CA TYR A 77 -18.30 -20.81 -2.30
C TYR A 77 -19.02 -22.17 -2.15
N ASP A 78 -18.25 -23.26 -2.06
CA ASP A 78 -18.74 -24.64 -1.94
C ASP A 78 -19.06 -25.00 -0.47
N ASP A 79 -20.35 -25.26 -0.18
CA ASP A 79 -20.92 -25.45 1.16
C ASP A 79 -20.24 -26.55 2.01
N ALA A 80 -19.58 -27.54 1.37
CA ALA A 80 -18.96 -28.67 2.08
C ALA A 80 -17.60 -28.34 2.73
N GLN A 81 -16.91 -27.26 2.32
CA GLN A 81 -15.55 -26.92 2.81
C GLN A 81 -15.50 -25.69 3.73
N ILE A 82 -16.62 -24.97 3.90
CA ILE A 82 -16.61 -23.62 4.49
C ILE A 82 -16.65 -23.64 6.03
N PHE A 83 -17.36 -24.60 6.64
CA PHE A 83 -17.70 -24.51 8.07
C PHE A 83 -16.58 -24.92 9.04
N THR A 84 -15.68 -25.82 8.65
CA THR A 84 -14.52 -26.21 9.48
C THR A 84 -13.25 -25.40 9.16
N LYS A 85 -13.16 -24.84 7.96
CA LYS A 85 -11.95 -24.15 7.46
C LYS A 85 -11.56 -22.90 8.26
N TYR A 86 -12.54 -22.22 8.86
CA TYR A 86 -12.31 -21.02 9.69
C TYR A 86 -12.46 -21.29 11.19
N ASP A 87 -12.53 -22.57 11.59
CA ASP A 87 -12.48 -22.94 13.01
C ASP A 87 -11.14 -22.48 13.63
N TYR A 88 -11.19 -22.03 14.88
CA TYR A 88 -10.00 -21.46 15.54
C TYR A 88 -8.94 -22.53 15.82
N GLU A 89 -9.34 -23.77 16.13
CA GLU A 89 -8.41 -24.85 16.47
C GLU A 89 -7.89 -25.55 15.21
N GLU A 90 -8.76 -25.81 14.24
CA GLU A 90 -8.42 -26.57 13.02
C GLU A 90 -7.92 -25.69 11.86
N GLY A 91 -8.32 -24.42 11.80
CA GLY A 91 -8.03 -23.49 10.71
C GLY A 91 -6.71 -22.71 10.82
N LYS A 92 -5.75 -23.16 11.64
CA LYS A 92 -4.48 -22.45 11.83
C LYS A 92 -3.63 -22.50 10.57
N CYS A 93 -3.18 -21.34 10.13
CA CYS A 93 -2.31 -21.17 8.97
C CYS A 93 -0.97 -20.58 9.40
N VAL A 94 0.07 -20.86 8.63
CA VAL A 94 1.45 -20.44 8.93
C VAL A 94 1.80 -19.19 8.15
N ILE A 95 2.42 -18.21 8.82
CA ILE A 95 3.11 -17.07 8.21
C ILE A 95 4.53 -16.94 8.77
N HIS A 96 5.40 -16.25 8.05
CA HIS A 96 6.72 -15.85 8.57
C HIS A 96 6.64 -14.40 9.03
N LEU A 97 6.78 -14.16 10.34
CA LEU A 97 6.73 -12.84 10.96
C LEU A 97 8.12 -12.49 11.52
N ASP A 98 8.75 -11.44 11.01
CA ASP A 98 10.12 -11.04 11.37
C ASP A 98 11.11 -12.23 11.30
N GLY A 99 10.96 -13.07 10.27
CA GLY A 99 11.78 -14.25 10.04
C GLY A 99 11.43 -15.48 10.89
N LYS A 100 10.47 -15.38 11.81
CA LYS A 100 9.99 -16.49 12.65
C LYS A 100 8.68 -17.07 12.14
N LEU A 101 8.54 -18.38 12.21
CA LEU A 101 7.29 -19.07 11.86
C LEU A 101 6.24 -18.82 12.96
N GLN A 102 5.05 -18.34 12.55
CA GLN A 102 3.94 -18.03 13.44
C GLN A 102 2.62 -18.61 12.93
N TYR A 103 1.76 -19.06 13.85
CA TYR A 103 0.39 -19.45 13.55
C TYR A 103 -0.56 -18.25 13.61
N VAL A 104 -1.41 -18.14 12.59
CA VAL A 104 -2.51 -17.19 12.53
C VAL A 104 -3.80 -17.91 12.18
N SER A 105 -4.92 -17.31 12.54
CA SER A 105 -6.24 -17.79 12.13
C SER A 105 -6.42 -17.69 10.62
N ARG A 106 -7.22 -18.60 10.03
CA ARG A 106 -7.45 -18.66 8.59
C ARG A 106 -7.95 -17.34 7.99
N ASN A 107 -8.86 -16.65 8.68
CA ASN A 107 -9.40 -15.36 8.24
C ASN A 107 -8.32 -14.29 8.05
N LEU A 108 -7.35 -14.19 8.97
CA LEU A 108 -6.22 -13.27 8.84
C LEU A 108 -5.32 -13.72 7.68
N PHE A 109 -5.04 -15.02 7.57
CA PHE A 109 -4.24 -15.55 6.47
C PHE A 109 -4.85 -15.23 5.09
N ASP A 110 -6.16 -15.44 4.93
CA ASP A 110 -6.87 -15.12 3.68
C ASP A 110 -6.90 -13.61 3.44
N ALA A 111 -7.17 -12.81 4.48
CA ALA A 111 -7.11 -11.36 4.37
C ALA A 111 -5.72 -10.91 3.85
N LEU A 112 -4.62 -11.37 4.45
CA LEU A 112 -3.26 -11.06 4.02
C LEU A 112 -2.95 -11.56 2.61
N SER A 113 -3.46 -12.74 2.23
CA SER A 113 -3.29 -13.30 0.88
C SER A 113 -3.91 -12.39 -0.19
N THR A 114 -5.06 -11.80 0.12
CA THR A 114 -5.81 -10.95 -0.82
C THR A 114 -5.29 -9.53 -0.96
N VAL A 115 -4.49 -9.01 -0.01
CA VAL A 115 -3.93 -7.65 -0.08
C VAL A 115 -3.08 -7.52 -1.34
N PRO A 116 -3.45 -6.71 -2.35
CA PRO A 116 -2.65 -6.56 -3.56
C PRO A 116 -1.25 -6.00 -3.24
N SER A 117 -0.20 -6.52 -3.87
CA SER A 117 1.18 -6.02 -3.65
C SER A 117 1.35 -4.58 -4.13
N ASP A 118 0.53 -4.17 -5.09
CA ASP A 118 0.48 -2.85 -5.70
C ASP A 118 -0.65 -1.97 -5.12
N ALA A 119 -1.27 -2.37 -3.99
CA ALA A 119 -2.43 -1.65 -3.43
C ALA A 119 -2.13 -0.16 -3.17
N TRP A 120 -0.94 0.13 -2.64
CA TRP A 120 -0.49 1.51 -2.41
C TRP A 120 -0.33 2.26 -3.73
N ALA A 121 0.39 1.67 -4.68
CA ALA A 121 0.61 2.27 -5.98
C ALA A 121 -0.70 2.54 -6.73
N ARG A 122 -1.67 1.62 -6.68
CA ARG A 122 -3.02 1.84 -7.24
C ARG A 122 -3.72 3.04 -6.63
N ASN A 123 -3.56 3.26 -5.33
CA ASN A 123 -4.11 4.42 -4.66
C ASN A 123 -3.36 5.71 -5.06
N CYS A 124 -2.02 5.67 -5.12
CA CYS A 124 -1.18 6.78 -5.57
C CYS A 124 -1.44 7.17 -7.02
N ASN A 125 -1.75 6.20 -7.88
CA ASN A 125 -1.99 6.43 -9.29
C ASN A 125 -3.45 6.82 -9.59
N ARG A 126 -4.31 6.89 -8.56
CA ARG A 126 -5.71 7.23 -8.72
C ARG A 126 -5.90 8.74 -8.72
N GLY A 127 -6.05 9.33 -9.91
CA GLY A 127 -6.55 10.69 -10.06
C GLY A 127 -8.01 10.83 -9.59
N ASN A 128 -8.38 12.00 -9.08
CA ASN A 128 -9.78 12.27 -8.73
C ASN A 128 -10.64 12.49 -9.99
N THR A 129 -11.17 11.41 -10.55
CA THR A 129 -11.94 11.42 -11.82
C THR A 129 -13.21 12.29 -11.81
N LYS A 130 -13.66 12.77 -10.66
CA LYS A 130 -14.84 13.65 -10.54
C LYS A 130 -14.51 15.14 -10.58
N LYS A 131 -13.23 15.52 -10.53
CA LYS A 131 -12.78 16.92 -10.58
C LYS A 131 -12.20 17.25 -11.95
N GLN A 132 -12.42 18.48 -12.41
CA GLN A 132 -11.88 18.96 -13.70
C GLN A 132 -10.38 18.73 -13.86
N LYS A 133 -9.59 18.92 -12.79
CA LYS A 133 -8.14 18.70 -12.83
C LYS A 133 -7.69 17.28 -12.50
N ALA A 134 -8.57 16.39 -12.03
CA ALA A 134 -8.24 14.99 -11.72
C ALA A 134 -6.93 14.69 -10.94
N HIS A 135 -6.47 15.58 -10.05
CA HIS A 135 -5.20 15.40 -9.33
C HIS A 135 -5.12 14.08 -8.55
N ALA A 136 -4.01 13.39 -8.74
CA ALA A 136 -3.49 12.30 -7.91
C ALA A 136 -2.45 12.82 -6.88
N PRO A 137 -2.04 12.03 -5.86
CA PRO A 137 -1.01 12.39 -4.89
C PRO A 137 0.24 13.09 -5.44
N LEU A 138 0.81 12.63 -6.56
CA LEU A 138 2.00 13.25 -7.18
C LEU A 138 1.78 14.69 -7.65
N HIS A 139 0.56 15.06 -8.01
CA HIS A 139 0.22 16.45 -8.35
C HIS A 139 0.11 17.31 -7.10
N TRP A 140 -0.45 16.75 -6.02
CA TRP A 140 -0.60 17.46 -4.76
C TRP A 140 0.75 17.78 -4.12
N VAL A 141 1.72 16.85 -4.16
CA VAL A 141 3.09 17.12 -3.68
C VAL A 141 3.78 18.19 -4.51
N GLY A 142 3.57 18.24 -5.83
CA GLY A 142 4.04 19.33 -6.67
C GLY A 142 3.48 20.69 -6.27
N ILE A 143 2.24 20.75 -5.76
CA ILE A 143 1.61 21.99 -5.30
C ILE A 143 2.05 22.35 -3.87
N SER A 144 2.02 21.39 -2.95
CA SER A 144 2.31 21.61 -1.53
C SER A 144 3.79 21.81 -1.25
N GLY A 145 4.68 21.14 -2.00
CA GLY A 145 6.11 21.07 -1.69
C GLY A 145 6.46 20.08 -0.58
N ASP A 146 5.55 19.16 -0.23
CA ASP A 146 5.76 18.20 0.87
C ASP A 146 6.65 17.03 0.42
N GLU A 147 7.96 17.16 0.68
CA GLU A 147 9.00 16.20 0.31
C GLU A 147 8.85 14.86 1.06
N ASP A 148 8.51 14.90 2.34
CA ASP A 148 8.31 13.68 3.15
C ASP A 148 7.11 12.87 2.63
N TYR A 149 6.02 13.56 2.29
CA TYR A 149 4.87 12.91 1.68
C TYR A 149 5.23 12.36 0.29
N LEU A 150 6.00 13.09 -0.53
CA LEU A 150 6.48 12.58 -1.82
C LEU A 150 7.31 11.29 -1.66
N LEU A 151 8.23 11.24 -0.71
CA LEU A 151 9.01 10.03 -0.43
C LEU A 151 8.10 8.86 -0.02
N SER A 152 7.05 9.13 0.76
CA SER A 152 6.05 8.10 1.11
C SER A 152 5.27 7.58 -0.11
N VAL A 153 4.94 8.47 -1.07
CA VAL A 153 4.27 8.10 -2.32
C VAL A 153 5.18 7.19 -3.15
N LEU A 154 6.44 7.60 -3.33
CA LEU A 154 7.44 6.86 -4.09
C LEU A 154 7.85 5.53 -3.41
N ALA A 155 7.57 5.34 -2.12
CA ALA A 155 7.76 4.06 -1.44
C ALA A 155 6.92 2.91 -2.03
N GLY A 156 5.93 3.20 -2.90
CA GLY A 156 5.25 2.19 -3.71
C GLY A 156 6.08 1.57 -4.83
N GLY A 157 7.32 2.05 -5.01
CA GLY A 157 8.27 1.51 -5.98
C GLY A 157 7.82 1.68 -7.42
N GLU A 158 8.26 0.76 -8.29
CA GLU A 158 8.04 0.80 -9.74
C GLU A 158 6.57 0.81 -10.16
N SER A 159 5.65 0.42 -9.28
CA SER A 159 4.22 0.46 -9.57
C SER A 159 3.64 1.88 -9.50
N VAL A 160 4.34 2.85 -8.90
CA VAL A 160 3.92 4.26 -8.85
C VAL A 160 4.32 4.93 -10.16
N ASP A 161 3.33 5.47 -10.87
CA ASP A 161 3.56 6.16 -12.14
C ASP A 161 3.97 7.62 -11.86
N VAL A 162 5.28 7.86 -11.86
CA VAL A 162 5.87 9.19 -11.64
C VAL A 162 5.42 10.21 -12.71
N ASN A 163 5.02 9.72 -13.88
CA ASN A 163 4.61 10.52 -15.03
C ASN A 163 3.09 10.59 -15.20
N LEU A 164 2.34 10.17 -14.18
CA LEU A 164 0.88 10.24 -14.20
C LEU A 164 0.43 11.68 -14.49
N LEU A 165 -0.55 11.80 -15.38
CA LEU A 165 -1.10 13.08 -15.83
C LEU A 165 -2.40 13.42 -15.12
N ASP A 166 -2.58 14.70 -14.85
CA ASP A 166 -3.81 15.30 -14.36
C ASP A 166 -4.82 15.53 -15.51
N GLY A 167 -5.99 16.08 -15.18
CA GLY A 167 -7.06 16.36 -16.16
C GLY A 167 -6.71 17.46 -17.17
N LEU A 168 -5.61 18.19 -16.97
CA LEU A 168 -5.05 19.17 -17.91
C LEU A 168 -3.87 18.59 -18.70
N GLY A 169 -3.53 17.30 -18.51
CA GLY A 169 -2.37 16.66 -19.12
C GLY A 169 -1.05 16.99 -18.43
N ARG A 170 -1.07 17.56 -17.22
CA ARG A 170 0.15 17.97 -16.49
C ARG A 170 0.64 16.85 -15.59
N SER A 171 1.96 16.67 -15.51
CA SER A 171 2.57 15.75 -14.55
C SER A 171 2.76 16.40 -13.17
N GLY A 172 3.10 15.58 -12.17
CA GLY A 172 3.54 16.06 -10.85
C GLY A 172 4.74 17.01 -10.94
N LEU A 173 5.64 16.79 -11.91
CA LEU A 173 6.81 17.63 -12.17
C LEU A 173 6.40 19.01 -12.72
N SER A 174 5.42 19.09 -13.63
CA SER A 174 4.90 20.37 -14.12
C SER A 174 4.27 21.20 -12.99
N CYS A 175 3.52 20.55 -12.10
CA CYS A 175 3.01 21.21 -10.89
C CYS A 175 4.15 21.70 -9.98
N ALA A 176 5.17 20.88 -9.74
CA ALA A 176 6.31 21.28 -8.91
C ALA A 176 7.04 22.52 -9.47
N ALA A 177 7.23 22.58 -10.80
CA ALA A 177 7.85 23.71 -11.46
C ALA A 177 6.99 24.99 -11.37
N GLU A 178 5.67 24.89 -11.62
CA GLU A 178 4.72 26.01 -11.52
C GLU A 178 4.75 26.71 -10.16
N TYR A 179 4.88 25.91 -9.09
CA TYR A 179 4.87 26.37 -7.71
C TYR A 179 6.28 26.57 -7.12
N GLY A 180 7.35 26.40 -7.92
CA GLY A 180 8.74 26.60 -7.48
C GLY A 180 9.22 25.63 -6.39
N ARG A 181 8.72 24.39 -6.39
CA ARG A 181 9.03 23.36 -5.37
C ARG A 181 10.32 22.62 -5.73
N MET A 182 11.47 23.27 -5.56
CA MET A 182 12.76 22.73 -6.00
C MET A 182 13.10 21.35 -5.41
N GLY A 183 12.89 21.12 -4.12
CA GLY A 183 13.16 19.81 -3.51
C GLY A 183 12.29 18.70 -4.09
N VAL A 184 11.00 18.97 -4.36
CA VAL A 184 10.10 18.05 -5.06
C VAL A 184 10.56 17.80 -6.50
N VAL A 185 10.98 18.84 -7.23
CA VAL A 185 11.55 18.70 -8.59
C VAL A 185 12.75 17.75 -8.57
N GLU A 186 13.69 17.94 -7.65
CA GLU A 186 14.87 17.09 -7.54
C GLU A 186 14.53 15.63 -7.25
N ILE A 187 13.60 15.38 -6.31
CA ILE A 187 13.18 14.03 -5.94
C ILE A 187 12.46 13.36 -7.12
N LEU A 188 11.53 14.04 -7.80
CA LEU A 188 10.82 13.50 -8.96
C LEU A 188 11.78 13.19 -10.12
N MET A 189 12.74 14.06 -10.41
CA MET A 189 13.76 13.81 -11.43
C MET A 189 14.64 12.60 -11.09
N LYS A 190 15.06 12.47 -9.83
CA LYS A 190 15.79 11.28 -9.35
C LYS A 190 14.95 9.99 -9.45
N ALA A 191 13.63 10.12 -9.33
CA ALA A 191 12.68 9.01 -9.50
C ALA A 191 12.35 8.71 -10.97
N GLY A 192 12.96 9.40 -11.95
CA GLY A 192 12.78 9.14 -13.37
C GLY A 192 11.60 9.89 -14.01
N ALA A 193 11.15 11.00 -13.43
CA ALA A 193 10.16 11.86 -14.05
C ALA A 193 10.64 12.38 -15.42
N ASP A 194 9.74 12.35 -16.41
CA ASP A 194 9.97 12.89 -17.74
C ASP A 194 9.65 14.40 -17.76
N ALA A 195 10.70 15.21 -17.93
CA ALA A 195 10.60 16.66 -18.01
C ALA A 195 10.04 17.18 -19.36
N MET A 196 9.88 16.30 -20.35
CA MET A 196 9.46 16.65 -21.72
C MET A 196 7.98 16.36 -21.99
N ILE A 197 7.21 15.97 -20.97
CA ILE A 197 5.77 15.78 -21.09
C ILE A 197 5.10 17.11 -21.45
N VAL A 198 4.45 17.13 -22.61
CA VAL A 198 3.67 18.26 -23.12
C VAL A 198 2.22 18.10 -22.65
N ASP A 199 1.71 19.12 -21.96
CA ASP A 199 0.34 19.13 -21.47
C ASP A 199 -0.70 19.61 -22.51
N GLY A 200 -1.96 19.74 -22.10
CA GLY A 200 -3.04 20.20 -22.96
C GLY A 200 -2.92 21.66 -23.41
N GLU A 201 -2.06 22.47 -22.79
CA GLU A 201 -1.74 23.85 -23.21
C GLU A 201 -0.50 23.90 -24.13
N GLY A 202 0.12 22.76 -24.42
CA GLY A 202 1.34 22.69 -25.22
C GLY A 202 2.61 23.05 -24.44
N LYS A 203 2.57 23.01 -23.10
CA LYS A 203 3.69 23.38 -22.22
C LYS A 203 4.35 22.16 -21.60
N ILE A 204 5.65 22.24 -21.39
CA ILE A 204 6.44 21.29 -20.59
C ILE A 204 6.73 21.86 -19.19
N ALA A 205 7.31 21.05 -18.31
CA ALA A 205 7.53 21.46 -16.91
C ALA A 205 8.34 22.76 -16.78
N VAL A 206 9.39 22.96 -17.61
CA VAL A 206 10.22 24.18 -17.54
C VAL A 206 9.48 25.43 -17.99
N ASP A 207 8.46 25.33 -18.85
CA ASP A 207 7.65 26.49 -19.28
C ASP A 207 6.85 27.08 -18.11
N TYR A 208 6.58 26.27 -17.08
CA TYR A 208 5.93 26.70 -15.84
C TYR A 208 6.91 27.20 -14.77
N ALA A 209 8.22 26.97 -14.93
CA ALA A 209 9.20 27.43 -13.96
C ALA A 209 9.17 28.96 -13.87
N ARG A 210 8.81 29.49 -12.69
CA ARG A 210 8.88 30.93 -12.45
C ARG A 210 10.34 31.36 -12.56
N GLY A 211 10.65 32.12 -13.60
CA GLY A 211 12.00 32.58 -13.86
C GLY A 211 12.50 33.50 -12.76
N GLU A 212 13.34 32.99 -11.87
CA GLU A 212 14.37 33.79 -11.21
C GLU A 212 15.73 33.37 -11.77
N TRP A 213 16.00 33.85 -12.99
CA TRP A 213 17.36 33.98 -13.49
C TRP A 213 17.77 35.44 -13.30
N ALA A 214 17.80 35.88 -12.05
CA ALA A 214 18.42 37.15 -11.68
C ALA A 214 19.88 36.85 -11.30
N TRP A 215 20.79 37.18 -12.20
CA TRP A 215 22.22 37.35 -11.91
C TRP A 215 22.44 38.58 -11.04
#